data_AF-A0A448L6C4-F1
#
_entry.id   AF-A0A448L6C4-F1
#
_cell.length_a   1.000
_cell.length_b   1.000
_cell.length_c   1.000
_cell.angle_alpha   90.00
_cell.angle_beta   90.00
_cell.angle_gamma   90.00
#
_symmetry.space_group_name_H-M   'P 1'
#
loop_
_entity.id
_entity.type
_entity.pdbx_description
1 polymer ?
#
loop_
_entity_poly.entity_id
_entity_poly.type
_entity_poly.pdbx_seq_one_letter_code
_entity_poly.pdbx_strand_id
1 'polypeptide(L)'
;MYKIQANQSGTRSIEISDLHLATIDKYQLMRNLVDSNGIIDETVLDKLKFNVRSLLESETGNDKNLLDLCLDVIYNANMKAIGLHNLVLLYAEWKNKQGETQEEQAEEV
;
A
#
# COMPACT_ATOMS: atom_id res chain seq x y z
N MET A 1 4.82 -9.35 -9.59
CA MET A 1 5.71 -8.18 -9.38
C MET A 1 5.20 -7.04 -10.24
N TYR A 2 4.79 -5.96 -9.60
CA TYR A 2 4.17 -4.77 -10.18
C TYR A 2 5.12 -3.59 -10.10
N LYS A 3 4.88 -2.58 -10.94
CA LYS A 3 5.69 -1.37 -10.96
C LYS A 3 4.78 -0.16 -11.00
N ILE A 4 4.92 0.73 -10.03
CA ILE A 4 4.17 1.99 -10.00
C ILE A 4 5.08 3.14 -10.37
N GLN A 5 4.47 4.16 -10.97
CA GLN A 5 5.11 5.43 -11.23
C GLN A 5 5.13 6.29 -9.96
N ALA A 6 6.27 6.87 -9.62
CA ALA A 6 6.47 7.62 -8.38
C ALA A 6 6.54 9.14 -8.58
N ASN A 7 6.66 9.61 -9.84
CA ASN A 7 6.71 11.03 -10.20
C ASN A 7 5.84 11.34 -11.43
N GLN A 8 5.57 12.62 -11.72
CA GLN A 8 4.76 13.00 -12.89
C GLN A 8 5.44 12.65 -14.23
N SER A 9 6.77 12.72 -14.31
CA SER A 9 7.52 12.49 -15.55
C SER A 9 7.69 11.00 -15.91
N GLY A 10 7.30 10.05 -15.05
CA GLY A 10 7.46 8.61 -15.31
C GLY A 10 8.86 8.05 -15.18
N THR A 11 9.87 8.90 -14.93
CA THR A 11 11.28 8.49 -14.83
C THR A 11 11.63 7.77 -13.53
N ARG A 12 10.78 7.90 -12.51
CA ARG A 12 10.95 7.25 -11.21
C ARG A 12 9.82 6.27 -10.98
N SER A 13 10.19 5.09 -10.52
CA SER A 13 9.27 3.99 -10.31
C SER A 13 9.63 3.21 -9.06
N ILE A 14 8.63 2.61 -8.45
CA ILE A 14 8.80 1.74 -7.29
C ILE A 14 8.29 0.35 -7.67
N GLU A 15 9.06 -0.67 -7.32
CA GLU A 15 8.70 -2.06 -7.54
C GLU A 15 7.92 -2.58 -6.32
N ILE A 16 6.83 -3.29 -6.58
CA ILE A 16 5.91 -3.80 -5.57
C ILE A 16 5.70 -5.28 -5.85
N SER A 17 5.96 -6.13 -4.86
CA SER A 17 5.65 -7.55 -4.97
C SER A 17 4.25 -7.85 -4.43
N ASP A 18 3.70 -9.02 -4.79
CA ASP A 18 2.43 -9.49 -4.25
C ASP A 18 2.47 -9.62 -2.71
N LEU A 19 3.66 -9.91 -2.15
CA LEU A 19 3.90 -9.95 -0.71
C LEU A 19 3.72 -8.57 -0.06
N HIS A 20 4.09 -7.50 -0.75
CA HIS A 20 3.92 -6.13 -0.28
C HIS A 20 2.43 -5.79 -0.22
N LEU A 21 1.67 -6.16 -1.26
CA LEU A 21 0.22 -5.95 -1.32
C LEU A 21 -0.52 -6.76 -0.25
N ALA A 22 -0.13 -8.02 -0.05
CA ALA A 22 -0.66 -8.87 1.02
C ALA A 22 -0.38 -8.29 2.41
N THR A 23 0.81 -7.72 2.62
CA THR A 23 1.17 -7.06 3.88
C THR A 23 0.35 -5.78 4.11
N ILE A 24 0.14 -4.98 3.05
CA ILE A 24 -0.74 -3.81 3.10
C ILE A 24 -2.17 -4.20 3.52
N ASP A 25 -2.71 -5.30 2.98
CA ASP A 25 -4.04 -5.80 3.36
C ASP A 25 -4.08 -6.32 4.80
N LYS A 26 -3.09 -7.14 5.19
CA LYS A 26 -2.96 -7.74 6.53
C LYS A 26 -3.00 -6.69 7.64
N TYR A 27 -2.27 -5.59 7.46
CA TYR A 27 -2.21 -4.49 8.43
C TYR A 27 -3.23 -3.37 8.14
N GLN A 28 -4.07 -3.55 7.12
CA GLN A 28 -5.06 -2.58 6.66
C GLN A 28 -4.48 -1.17 6.48
N LEU A 29 -3.25 -1.06 5.96
CA LEU A 29 -2.49 0.20 5.97
C LEU A 29 -3.18 1.33 5.20
N MET A 30 -4.02 1.01 4.22
CA MET A 30 -4.76 1.99 3.42
C MET A 30 -6.06 2.47 4.10
N ARG A 31 -6.52 1.77 5.13
CA ARG A 31 -7.73 2.10 5.89
C ARG A 31 -7.36 3.27 6.81
N ASN A 32 -8.01 4.42 6.61
CA ASN A 32 -7.72 5.72 7.27
C ASN A 32 -6.64 6.60 6.62
N LEU A 33 -6.18 6.29 5.40
CA LEU A 33 -5.27 7.20 4.69
C LEU A 33 -5.99 8.34 3.98
N VAL A 34 -7.14 8.04 3.39
CA VAL A 34 -7.88 8.98 2.56
C VAL A 34 -8.70 9.89 3.46
N ASP A 35 -8.33 11.17 3.48
CA ASP A 35 -9.12 12.21 4.16
C ASP A 35 -10.50 12.36 3.50
N SER A 36 -11.44 13.04 4.15
CA SER A 36 -12.84 13.17 3.68
C SER A 36 -12.96 13.76 2.26
N ASN A 37 -11.89 14.39 1.75
CA ASN A 37 -11.80 14.96 0.42
C ASN A 37 -11.29 14.01 -0.68
N GLY A 38 -10.83 12.79 -0.36
CA GLY A 38 -10.35 11.85 -1.37
C GLY A 38 -8.93 12.14 -1.91
N ILE A 39 -8.25 13.18 -1.41
CA ILE A 39 -6.97 13.65 -1.96
C ILE A 39 -5.79 13.04 -1.19
N ILE A 40 -4.83 12.50 -1.94
CA ILE A 40 -3.57 11.98 -1.41
C ILE A 40 -2.50 13.07 -1.60
N ASP A 41 -2.01 13.60 -0.48
CA ASP A 41 -0.98 14.64 -0.41
C ASP A 41 0.24 14.15 0.39
N GLU A 42 1.34 14.91 0.40
CA GLU A 42 2.53 14.62 1.20
C GLU A 42 2.19 14.49 2.70
N THR A 43 1.22 15.26 3.20
CA THR A 43 0.74 15.14 4.59
C THR A 43 0.16 13.75 4.89
N VAL A 44 -0.54 13.14 3.92
CA VAL A 44 -1.11 11.78 4.05
C VAL A 44 0.01 10.74 4.05
N LEU A 45 1.03 10.94 3.22
CA LEU A 45 2.20 10.07 3.21
C LEU A 45 2.96 10.11 4.55
N ASP A 46 3.10 11.29 5.16
CA ASP A 46 3.69 11.40 6.49
C ASP A 46 2.86 10.66 7.54
N LYS A 47 1.53 10.82 7.54
CA LYS A 47 0.63 10.04 8.42
C LYS A 47 0.79 8.54 8.24
N LEU A 48 0.94 8.05 7.00
CA LEU A 48 1.20 6.63 6.72
C LEU A 48 2.51 6.19 7.37
N LYS A 49 3.59 6.94 7.21
CA LYS A 49 4.89 6.65 7.82
C LYS A 49 4.81 6.59 9.34
N PHE A 50 4.10 7.53 9.97
CA PHE A 50 3.88 7.51 11.43
C PHE A 50 3.09 6.28 11.89
N ASN A 51 2.02 5.90 11.18
CA ASN A 51 1.25 4.69 11.51
C ASN A 51 2.10 3.43 11.40
N VAL A 52 2.84 3.30 10.29
CA VAL A 52 3.72 2.15 10.06
C VAL A 52 4.84 2.10 11.10
N ARG A 53 5.41 3.24 11.48
CA ARG A 53 6.40 3.32 12.56
C ARG A 53 5.82 2.85 13.90
N SER A 54 4.62 3.30 14.25
CA SER A 54 3.93 2.84 15.45
C SER A 54 3.64 1.34 15.44
N LEU A 55 3.35 0.76 14.26
CA LEU A 55 3.18 -0.68 14.09
C LEU A 55 4.50 -1.44 14.28
N LEU A 56 5.60 -0.92 13.74
CA LEU A 56 6.94 -1.50 13.90
C LEU A 56 7.41 -1.47 15.36
N GLU A 57 7.05 -0.44 16.12
CA GLU A 57 7.37 -0.31 17.55
C GLU A 57 6.48 -1.18 18.45
N SER A 58 5.38 -1.72 17.92
CA SER A 58 4.48 -2.64 18.64
C SER A 58 5.01 -4.08 18.58
N GLU A 59 4.59 -4.94 19.52
CA GLU A 59 4.97 -6.37 19.57
C GLU A 59 4.63 -7.14 18.28
N THR A 60 3.62 -6.66 17.53
CA THR A 60 3.21 -7.17 16.21
C THR A 60 4.17 -6.75 15.07
N GLY A 61 5.07 -5.80 15.31
CA GLY A 61 5.98 -5.19 14.33
C GLY A 61 7.19 -6.03 13.94
N ASN A 62 7.39 -7.19 14.57
CA ASN A 62 8.50 -8.09 14.25
C ASN A 62 8.24 -8.97 13.01
N ASP A 63 7.41 -8.48 12.09
CA ASP A 63 7.07 -9.15 10.83
C ASP A 63 8.07 -8.72 9.76
N LYS A 64 8.89 -9.67 9.29
CA LYS A 64 9.89 -9.44 8.24
C LYS A 64 9.26 -8.80 6.99
N ASN A 65 8.03 -9.17 6.64
CA ASN A 65 7.36 -8.65 5.44
C ASN A 65 6.96 -7.18 5.60
N LEU A 66 6.59 -6.77 6.82
CA LEU A 66 6.30 -5.36 7.11
C LEU A 66 7.57 -4.52 6.97
N LEU A 67 8.70 -5.03 7.48
CA LEU A 67 10.00 -4.37 7.39
C LEU A 67 10.48 -4.22 5.93
N ASP A 68 10.29 -5.27 5.12
CA ASP A 68 10.60 -5.28 3.68
C ASP A 68 9.75 -4.25 2.92
N LEU A 69 8.43 -4.27 3.13
CA LEU A 69 7.50 -3.27 2.59
C LEU A 69 7.91 -1.84 2.96
N CYS A 70 8.36 -1.64 4.20
CA CYS A 70 8.80 -0.34 4.68
C CYS A 70 10.00 0.17 3.90
N LEU A 71 11.04 -0.65 3.76
CA LEU A 71 12.29 -0.26 3.12
C LEU A 71 12.12 -0.04 1.61
N ASP A 72 11.39 -0.94 0.94
CA ASP A 72 11.30 -0.91 -0.51
C ASP A 72 10.27 0.10 -1.04
N VAL A 73 9.17 0.31 -0.30
CA VAL A 73 8.02 1.09 -0.78
C VAL A 73 7.78 2.34 0.08
N ILE A 74 7.53 2.19 1.38
CA ILE A 74 7.03 3.29 2.22
C ILE A 74 8.08 4.38 2.48
N TYR A 75 9.32 3.97 2.79
CA TYR A 75 10.45 4.86 3.04
C TYR A 75 11.33 5.08 1.81
N ASN A 76 10.90 4.60 0.64
CA ASN A 76 11.63 4.83 -0.60
C ASN A 76 11.78 6.33 -0.87
N ALA A 77 12.97 6.77 -1.25
CA ALA A 77 13.25 8.18 -1.54
C ALA A 77 12.40 8.76 -2.69
N ASN A 78 11.86 7.90 -3.54
CA ASN A 78 10.98 8.28 -4.63
C ASN A 78 9.50 8.32 -4.22
N MET A 79 9.14 7.78 -3.04
CA MET A 79 7.76 7.75 -2.57
C MET A 79 7.29 9.18 -2.23
N LYS A 80 6.31 9.64 -2.99
CA LYS A 80 5.64 10.94 -2.86
C LYS A 80 4.13 10.74 -2.94
N ALA A 81 3.36 11.82 -2.82
CA ALA A 81 1.90 11.81 -2.98
C ALA A 81 1.44 11.03 -4.24
N ILE A 82 2.11 11.22 -5.37
CA ILE A 82 1.80 10.52 -6.63
C ILE A 82 2.09 9.01 -6.54
N GLY A 83 3.24 8.64 -5.96
CA GLY A 83 3.58 7.23 -5.73
C GLY A 83 2.57 6.57 -4.81
N LEU A 84 2.16 7.25 -3.74
CA LEU A 84 1.14 6.76 -2.83
C LEU A 84 -0.22 6.61 -3.50
N HIS A 85 -0.61 7.56 -4.33
CA HIS A 85 -1.83 7.47 -5.12
C HIS A 85 -1.84 6.25 -6.04
N ASN A 86 -0.76 6.05 -6.79
CA ASN A 86 -0.63 4.89 -7.67
C ASN A 86 -0.55 3.57 -6.91
N LEU A 87 0.04 3.56 -5.71
CA LEU A 87 0.05 2.39 -4.83
C LEU A 87 -1.37 2.03 -4.38
N VAL A 88 -2.18 3.02 -4.00
CA VAL A 88 -3.58 2.82 -3.59
C VAL A 88 -4.40 2.27 -4.75
N LEU A 89 -4.22 2.80 -5.97
CA LEU A 89 -4.88 2.29 -7.17
C LEU A 89 -4.50 0.84 -7.44
N LEU A 90 -3.20 0.53 -7.45
CA LEU A 90 -2.71 -0.84 -7.66
C LEU A 90 -3.26 -1.81 -6.60
N TYR A 91 -3.29 -1.39 -5.33
CA TYR A 91 -3.83 -2.20 -4.24
C TYR A 91 -5.34 -2.44 -4.41
N ALA A 92 -6.11 -1.43 -4.83
CA ALA A 92 -7.54 -1.59 -5.10
C ALA A 92 -7.78 -2.57 -6.25
N GLU A 93 -7.02 -2.48 -7.35
CA GLU A 93 -7.09 -3.45 -8.46
C GLU A 93 -6.72 -4.87 -8.02
N TRP A 94 -5.66 -5.01 -7.23
CA TRP A 94 -5.24 -6.30 -6.68
C TRP A 94 -6.29 -6.90 -5.75
N LYS A 95 -6.91 -6.06 -4.89
CA LYS A 95 -7.96 -6.49 -3.97
C LYS A 95 -9.22 -6.92 -4.71
N ASN A 96 -9.63 -6.19 -5.75
CA ASN A 96 -10.75 -6.58 -6.61
C ASN A 96 -10.49 -7.93 -7.27
N LYS A 97 -9.29 -8.16 -7.81
CA LYS A 97 -8.93 -9.48 -8.37
C LYS A 97 -9.01 -10.62 -7.34
N GLN A 98 -8.70 -10.34 -6.08
CA GLN A 98 -8.87 -11.32 -5.01
C GLN A 98 -10.33 -11.50 -4.57
N GLY A 99 -11.15 -10.44 -4.64
CA GLY A 99 -12.58 -10.47 -4.36
C GLY A 99 -13.39 -11.20 -5.43
N GLU A 100 -13.04 -11.02 -6.71
CA GLU A 100 -13.62 -11.78 -7.84
C GLU A 100 -13.41 -13.29 -7.67
N THR A 101 -12.34 -13.71 -6.97
CA THR A 101 -12.12 -15.14 -6.63
C THR A 101 -13.03 -15.64 -5.49
N GLN A 102 -13.64 -14.75 -4.70
CA GLN A 102 -14.57 -15.11 -3.62
C GLN A 102 -16.04 -15.02 -4.03
N GLU A 103 -16.41 -14.21 -5.02
CA GLU A 103 -17.80 -14.09 -5.48
C GLU A 103 -18.27 -15.29 -6.32
N GLU A 104 -17.38 -16.05 -6.96
CA GLU A 104 -17.73 -17.30 -7.66
C GLU A 104 -18.04 -18.51 -6.73
N GLN A 105 -17.90 -18.39 -5.41
CA GLN A 105 -18.25 -19.47 -4.47
C GLN A 105 -19.54 -19.23 -3.66
N ALA A 106 -20.25 -18.13 -3.92
CA ALA A 106 -21.49 -17.80 -3.21
C ALA A 106 -22.78 -18.05 -4.02
N GLU A 107 -22.69 -18.52 -5.28
CA GLU A 107 -23.85 -18.72 -6.17
C GLU A 107 -24.09 -20.19 -6.57
N GLU A 108 -23.59 -21.15 -5.78
CA GLU A 108 -24.01 -22.56 -5.80
C GLU A 108 -24.21 -23.09 -4.37
N VAL A 109 -25.25 -22.63 -3.67
CA VAL A 109 -25.92 -23.36 -2.56
C VAL A 109 -27.38 -22.99 -2.46
#